data_AF-A0A7J8UV59-F1
#
_entry.id   AF-A0A7J8UV59-F1
#
_cell.length_a   1.000
_cell.length_b   1.000
_cell.length_c   1.000
_cell.angle_alpha   90.00
_cell.angle_beta   90.00
_cell.angle_gamma   90.00
#
_symmetry.space_group_name_H-M   'P 1'
#
loop_
_entity.id
_entity.type
_entity.pdbx_description
1 polymer ?
#
loop_
_entity_poly.entity_id
_entity_poly.type
_entity_poly.pdbx_seq_one_letter_code
_entity_poly.pdbx_strand_id
1 'polypeptide(L)'
;VSRGGQSVTLVGSTLVIFGGQDAKRTLLNDLHILDLETMTWDDFDAVGVPPSPRSDHAAAVHAERYLLIFGGGSHATCFNDLHVLDLQAMEWSRPTQQGEIPSPRAGHAGVTVGENWFIVGGGDNKSGASETVVLNMSTLVWSVVTSVEGRVPLASEGLSLVVGSISGEDILVSFGGYNGRYNNEVNVLKPSHKSTLQSKIMEAPVPDSVSAVQNATNPTRDLESDFEVGQEGKIREIVMDNTDSEHVKSKGEETSELIIATLKAEKEELESSLNKEKLQSLQLKEELTQAETRNTDLYKELQSIRGQLAAEQSRCFKLEVDVAELRQKLQTMETLQKELELLQRQKAASEQASLNAKQRQGSGGVWGWLAGSPPQNADDA
;
A
#
# COMPACT_ATOMS: atom_id res chain seq x y z
N VAL A 1 2.16 9.71 -20.76
CA VAL A 1 1.47 8.39 -20.68
C VAL A 1 0.21 8.57 -19.84
N SER A 2 -0.94 7.97 -20.23
CA SER A 2 -2.13 7.96 -19.37
C SER A 2 -1.93 6.97 -18.22
N ARG A 3 -2.11 7.44 -16.98
CA ARG A 3 -1.82 6.70 -15.75
C ARG A 3 -2.81 7.04 -14.63
N GLY A 4 -2.97 6.12 -13.68
CA GLY A 4 -3.69 6.31 -12.41
C GLY A 4 -2.85 5.86 -11.22
N GLY A 5 -3.17 6.34 -10.01
CA GLY A 5 -2.42 5.99 -8.79
C GLY A 5 -0.97 6.51 -8.76
N GLN A 6 -0.62 7.49 -9.61
CA GLN A 6 0.66 8.21 -9.53
C GLN A 6 0.64 9.24 -8.41
N SER A 7 1.80 9.54 -7.84
CA SER A 7 1.97 10.74 -7.02
C SER A 7 2.31 11.95 -7.90
N VAL A 8 1.92 13.14 -7.45
CA VAL A 8 2.34 14.44 -8.02
C VAL A 8 2.73 15.33 -6.85
N THR A 9 3.89 15.96 -6.88
CA THR A 9 4.36 16.83 -5.79
C THR A 9 5.04 18.08 -6.36
N LEU A 10 4.75 19.25 -5.76
CA LEU A 10 5.34 20.52 -6.13
C LEU A 10 6.70 20.70 -5.46
N VAL A 11 7.71 21.10 -6.24
CA VAL A 11 9.07 21.44 -5.79
C VAL A 11 9.47 22.76 -6.43
N GLY A 12 9.48 23.84 -5.66
CA GLY A 12 9.65 25.19 -6.21
C GLY A 12 8.60 25.49 -7.29
N SER A 13 9.07 25.76 -8.52
CA SER A 13 8.24 25.95 -9.72
C SER A 13 8.08 24.70 -10.60
N THR A 14 8.40 23.50 -10.11
CA THR A 14 8.29 22.23 -10.86
C THR A 14 7.29 21.26 -10.24
N LEU A 15 6.57 20.50 -11.07
CA LEU A 15 5.80 19.33 -10.63
C LEU A 15 6.57 18.05 -10.92
N VAL A 16 6.86 17.29 -9.86
CA VAL A 16 7.49 15.97 -9.96
C VAL A 16 6.41 14.90 -9.87
N ILE A 17 6.37 14.00 -10.87
CA ILE A 17 5.42 12.90 -10.98
C ILE A 17 6.17 11.58 -10.92
N PHE A 18 5.70 10.65 -10.09
CA PHE A 18 6.33 9.34 -9.94
C PHE A 18 5.32 8.19 -10.04
N GLY A 19 5.68 7.17 -10.83
CA GLY A 19 5.03 5.86 -10.85
C GLY A 19 3.55 5.87 -11.28
N GLY A 20 2.75 5.04 -10.64
CA GLY A 20 1.36 4.77 -11.00
C GLY A 20 1.20 3.54 -11.90
N GLN A 21 0.02 3.39 -12.50
CA GLN A 21 -0.35 2.29 -13.39
C GLN A 21 -0.85 2.82 -14.73
N ASP A 22 -0.32 2.30 -15.84
CA ASP A 22 -0.75 2.68 -17.20
C ASP A 22 -2.06 2.01 -17.63
N ALA A 23 -2.62 2.44 -18.77
CA ALA A 23 -3.84 1.88 -19.33
C ALA A 23 -3.79 0.38 -19.71
N LYS A 24 -2.59 -0.24 -19.74
CA LYS A 24 -2.39 -1.68 -19.96
C LYS A 24 -2.23 -2.46 -18.64
N ARG A 25 -2.44 -1.80 -17.50
CA ARG A 25 -2.15 -2.30 -16.14
C ARG A 25 -0.66 -2.54 -15.87
N THR A 26 0.22 -1.85 -16.60
CA THR A 26 1.66 -1.85 -16.32
C THR A 26 1.91 -0.91 -15.14
N LEU A 27 2.44 -1.44 -14.04
CA LEU A 27 2.94 -0.60 -12.94
C LEU A 27 4.22 0.11 -13.38
N LEU A 28 4.41 1.33 -12.93
CA LEU A 28 5.49 2.21 -13.34
C LEU A 28 6.34 2.64 -12.13
N ASN A 29 7.62 2.94 -12.38
CA ASN A 29 8.54 3.64 -11.48
C ASN A 29 9.34 4.72 -12.24
N ASP A 30 8.74 5.27 -13.30
CA ASP A 30 9.30 6.38 -14.05
C ASP A 30 9.08 7.70 -13.30
N LEU A 31 9.98 8.65 -13.58
CA LEU A 31 9.97 10.01 -13.05
C LEU A 31 9.70 10.96 -14.21
N HIS A 32 8.78 11.91 -14.03
CA HIS A 32 8.52 12.99 -15.00
C HIS A 32 8.54 14.31 -14.24
N ILE A 33 9.24 15.31 -14.77
CA ILE A 33 9.26 16.65 -14.19
C ILE A 33 8.68 17.64 -15.21
N LEU A 34 7.70 18.43 -14.76
CA LEU A 34 7.11 19.53 -15.51
C LEU A 34 7.53 20.85 -14.89
N ASP A 35 8.29 21.65 -15.62
CA ASP A 35 8.55 23.05 -15.28
C ASP A 35 7.27 23.87 -15.54
N LEU A 36 6.79 24.62 -14.53
CA LEU A 36 5.56 25.42 -14.60
C LEU A 36 5.78 26.84 -15.16
N GLU A 37 7.02 27.30 -15.28
CA GLU A 37 7.38 28.58 -15.89
C GLU A 37 7.48 28.44 -17.41
N THR A 38 8.13 27.38 -17.90
CA THR A 38 8.28 27.07 -19.33
C THR A 38 7.13 26.23 -19.88
N MET A 39 6.41 25.50 -19.02
CA MET A 39 5.42 24.47 -19.37
C MET A 39 6.03 23.32 -20.21
N THR A 40 7.31 22.99 -19.99
CA THR A 40 8.02 21.88 -20.65
C THR A 40 8.21 20.69 -19.73
N TRP A 41 8.17 19.49 -20.33
CA TRP A 41 8.54 18.25 -19.67
C TRP A 41 10.02 17.95 -19.90
N ASP A 42 10.72 17.61 -18.83
CA ASP A 42 12.11 17.20 -18.86
C ASP A 42 12.22 15.73 -18.42
N ASP A 43 12.95 14.95 -19.22
CA ASP A 43 13.29 13.56 -18.93
C ASP A 43 14.59 13.53 -18.11
N PHE A 44 14.59 12.81 -16.97
CA PHE A 44 15.75 12.68 -16.09
C PHE A 44 16.09 11.22 -15.78
N ASP A 45 17.32 10.82 -16.07
CA ASP A 45 17.88 9.54 -15.63
C ASP A 45 18.37 9.64 -14.18
N ALA A 46 17.56 9.14 -13.24
CA ALA A 46 17.95 9.04 -11.84
C ALA A 46 18.73 7.74 -11.56
N VAL A 47 19.81 7.83 -10.78
CA VAL A 47 20.67 6.69 -10.41
C VAL A 47 20.34 6.15 -9.01
N GLY A 48 21.08 5.15 -8.52
CA GLY A 48 20.94 4.62 -7.16
C GLY A 48 19.94 3.47 -7.04
N VAL A 49 19.15 3.46 -5.95
CA VAL A 49 18.19 2.40 -5.59
C VAL A 49 16.75 2.92 -5.69
N PRO A 50 16.15 2.97 -6.90
CA PRO A 50 14.80 3.46 -7.10
C PRO A 50 13.74 2.54 -6.47
N PRO A 51 12.52 3.04 -6.23
CA PRO A 51 11.39 2.21 -5.84
C PRO A 51 11.06 1.18 -6.94
N SER A 52 10.57 0.01 -6.53
CA SER A 52 9.92 -0.93 -7.45
C SER A 52 8.68 -0.30 -8.12
N PRO A 53 8.31 -0.73 -9.34
CA PRO A 53 7.08 -0.29 -10.00
C PRO A 53 5.85 -0.44 -9.11
N ARG A 54 5.10 0.65 -8.93
CA ARG A 54 4.03 0.76 -7.92
C ARG A 54 2.99 1.82 -8.27
N SER A 55 1.77 1.62 -7.78
CA SER A 55 0.71 2.63 -7.76
C SER A 55 0.24 2.88 -6.33
N ASP A 56 -0.52 3.97 -6.14
CA ASP A 56 -1.25 4.28 -4.91
C ASP A 56 -0.33 4.40 -3.68
N HIS A 57 0.91 4.86 -3.92
CA HIS A 57 1.87 5.31 -2.91
C HIS A 57 1.62 6.77 -2.55
N ALA A 58 2.12 7.18 -1.39
CA ALA A 58 2.18 8.59 -1.03
C ALA A 58 3.57 9.17 -1.32
N ALA A 59 3.62 10.47 -1.62
CA ALA A 59 4.85 11.22 -1.77
C ALA A 59 4.84 12.50 -0.92
N ALA A 60 6.02 12.94 -0.50
CA ALA A 60 6.25 14.21 0.17
C ALA A 60 7.58 14.81 -0.25
N VAL A 61 7.72 16.13 -0.11
CA VAL A 61 8.98 16.83 -0.35
C VAL A 61 9.46 17.48 0.93
N HIS A 62 10.73 17.26 1.26
CA HIS A 62 11.42 17.84 2.40
C HIS A 62 12.54 18.77 1.93
N ALA A 63 12.64 19.94 2.57
CA ALA A 63 13.64 20.97 2.32
C ALA A 63 13.83 21.36 0.83
N GLU A 64 12.75 21.30 0.03
CA GLU A 64 12.73 21.58 -1.43
C GLU A 64 13.73 20.74 -2.26
N ARG A 65 14.29 19.67 -1.69
CA ARG A 65 15.36 18.85 -2.31
C ARG A 65 15.10 17.36 -2.27
N TYR A 66 14.49 16.85 -1.21
CA TYR A 66 14.32 15.42 -1.02
C TYR A 66 12.87 15.01 -1.31
N LEU A 67 12.66 14.23 -2.37
CA LEU A 67 11.37 13.60 -2.65
C LEU A 67 11.33 12.23 -1.95
N LEU A 68 10.44 12.11 -0.97
CA LEU A 68 10.16 10.89 -0.23
C LEU A 68 9.02 10.13 -0.90
N ILE A 69 9.18 8.83 -1.13
CA ILE A 69 8.13 7.91 -1.61
C ILE A 69 7.92 6.82 -0.55
N PHE A 70 6.68 6.65 -0.09
CA PHE A 70 6.33 5.64 0.91
C PHE A 70 5.17 4.74 0.47
N GLY A 71 5.39 3.43 0.61
CA GLY A 71 4.38 2.40 0.39
C GLY A 71 3.93 2.27 -1.06
N GLY A 72 2.64 2.01 -1.25
CA GLY A 72 2.03 1.72 -2.55
C GLY A 72 1.91 0.21 -2.80
N GLY A 73 1.27 -0.13 -3.91
CA GLY A 73 0.93 -1.49 -4.29
C GLY A 73 1.63 -1.99 -5.53
N SER A 74 1.96 -3.28 -5.53
CA SER A 74 1.99 -4.09 -6.74
C SER A 74 0.69 -4.91 -6.86
N HIS A 75 0.52 -5.64 -7.96
CA HIS A 75 -0.60 -6.57 -8.13
C HIS A 75 -0.69 -7.69 -7.08
N ALA A 76 0.39 -7.95 -6.33
CA ALA A 76 0.47 -9.05 -5.35
C ALA A 76 0.65 -8.59 -3.90
N THR A 77 1.34 -7.46 -3.69
CA THR A 77 1.77 -7.01 -2.36
C THR A 77 1.72 -5.49 -2.25
N CYS A 78 1.26 -4.97 -1.11
CA CYS A 78 1.56 -3.61 -0.69
C CYS A 78 2.98 -3.53 -0.10
N PHE A 79 3.56 -2.33 -0.11
CA PHE A 79 4.89 -2.04 0.41
C PHE A 79 4.82 -1.18 1.69
N ASN A 80 5.85 -1.24 2.52
CA ASN A 80 6.13 -0.27 3.60
C ASN A 80 7.59 0.22 3.53
N ASP A 81 8.18 0.24 2.34
CA ASP A 81 9.50 0.82 2.13
C ASP A 81 9.41 2.34 1.97
N LEU A 82 10.46 3.00 2.46
CA LEU A 82 10.71 4.42 2.23
C LEU A 82 11.89 4.54 1.26
N HIS A 83 11.68 5.31 0.20
CA HIS A 83 12.74 5.72 -0.73
C HIS A 83 12.84 7.24 -0.73
N VAL A 84 14.05 7.75 -0.97
CA VAL A 84 14.33 9.18 -1.03
C VAL A 84 15.15 9.48 -2.27
N LEU A 85 14.62 10.31 -3.15
CA LEU A 85 15.35 10.90 -4.27
C LEU A 85 15.90 12.26 -3.83
N ASP A 86 17.22 12.42 -3.91
CA ASP A 86 17.84 13.74 -3.88
C ASP A 86 17.68 14.38 -5.27
N LEU A 87 16.79 15.37 -5.38
CA LEU A 87 16.48 16.07 -6.63
C LEU A 87 17.64 16.94 -7.14
N GLN A 88 18.64 17.23 -6.30
CA GLN A 88 19.83 17.96 -6.73
C GLN A 88 20.89 17.02 -7.30
N ALA A 89 21.03 15.81 -6.74
CA ALA A 89 21.97 14.80 -7.21
C ALA A 89 21.38 13.85 -8.27
N MET A 90 20.04 13.82 -8.39
CA MET A 90 19.26 12.81 -9.12
C MET A 90 19.61 11.37 -8.70
N GLU A 91 19.81 11.16 -7.40
CA GLU A 91 20.18 9.85 -6.83
C GLU A 91 19.10 9.35 -5.86
N TRP A 92 18.62 8.13 -6.12
CA TRP A 92 17.72 7.41 -5.24
C TRP A 92 18.47 6.65 -4.15
N SER A 93 18.00 6.80 -2.92
CA SER A 93 18.42 6.02 -1.76
C SER A 93 17.23 5.30 -1.13
N ARG A 94 17.52 4.25 -0.37
CA ARG A 94 16.55 3.52 0.44
C ARG A 94 17.02 3.51 1.90
N PRO A 95 16.74 4.57 2.68
CA PRO A 95 17.24 4.69 4.05
C PRO A 95 16.65 3.62 4.99
N THR A 96 17.39 3.31 6.04
CA THR A 96 16.89 2.47 7.13
C THR A 96 15.83 3.23 7.93
N GLN A 97 14.61 2.70 7.95
CA GLN A 97 13.49 3.28 8.70
C GLN A 97 13.64 2.98 10.20
N GLN A 98 13.19 3.92 11.03
CA GLN A 98 13.30 3.85 12.49
C GLN A 98 11.96 4.18 13.17
N GLY A 99 11.81 3.82 14.44
CA GLY A 99 10.59 4.05 15.21
C GLY A 99 9.48 3.05 14.89
N GLU A 100 8.23 3.50 14.96
CA GLU A 100 7.04 2.67 14.74
C GLU A 100 6.75 2.52 13.24
N ILE A 101 7.54 1.70 12.56
CA ILE A 101 7.45 1.50 11.10
C ILE A 101 6.05 1.04 10.71
N PRO A 102 5.33 1.76 9.81
CA PRO A 102 3.95 1.42 9.48
C PRO A 102 3.83 0.07 8.76
N SER A 103 2.64 -0.53 8.90
CA SER A 103 2.24 -1.72 8.14
C SER A 103 2.22 -1.44 6.61
N PRO A 104 2.51 -2.45 5.76
CA PRO A 104 2.43 -2.31 4.30
C PRO A 104 1.06 -1.81 3.83
N ARG A 105 1.07 -0.78 2.98
CA ARG A 105 -0.17 -0.10 2.58
C ARG A 105 -0.09 0.52 1.19
N ALA A 106 -1.24 0.52 0.52
CA ALA A 106 -1.53 1.29 -0.68
C ALA A 106 -2.83 2.08 -0.48
N GLY A 107 -3.04 3.12 -1.29
CA GLY A 107 -4.25 3.96 -1.25
C GLY A 107 -4.34 4.89 -0.04
N HIS A 108 -3.25 5.05 0.71
CA HIS A 108 -3.13 5.99 1.83
C HIS A 108 -2.92 7.42 1.34
N ALA A 109 -3.41 8.37 2.14
CA ALA A 109 -3.22 9.80 1.88
C ALA A 109 -2.12 10.35 2.78
N GLY A 110 -1.31 11.28 2.28
CA GLY A 110 -0.20 11.89 3.01
C GLY A 110 -0.19 13.42 2.90
N VAL A 111 0.18 14.12 3.98
CA VAL A 111 0.31 15.58 3.98
C VAL A 111 1.40 16.07 4.94
N THR A 112 2.13 17.11 4.56
CA THR A 112 3.24 17.67 5.34
C THR A 112 2.83 18.88 6.17
N VAL A 113 3.28 18.93 7.42
CA VAL A 113 3.17 20.09 8.32
C VAL A 113 4.55 20.32 8.95
N GLY A 114 5.28 21.31 8.42
CA GLY A 114 6.69 21.52 8.77
C GLY A 114 7.53 20.29 8.48
N GLU A 115 8.28 19.83 9.49
CA GLU A 115 9.14 18.64 9.43
C GLU A 115 8.41 17.30 9.41
N ASN A 116 7.10 17.29 9.60
CA ASN A 116 6.32 16.09 9.87
C ASN A 116 5.43 15.74 8.66
N TRP A 117 5.58 14.53 8.13
CA TRP A 117 4.72 13.97 7.11
C TRP A 117 3.71 13.02 7.74
N PHE A 118 2.45 13.44 7.81
CA PHE A 118 1.34 12.66 8.34
C PHE A 118 0.76 11.77 7.24
N ILE A 119 0.50 10.51 7.56
CA ILE A 119 -0.12 9.53 6.66
C ILE A 119 -1.34 8.90 7.33
N VAL A 120 -2.45 8.85 6.59
CA VAL A 120 -3.75 8.34 7.05
C VAL A 120 -4.26 7.26 6.10
N GLY A 121 -4.74 6.16 6.68
CA GLY A 121 -5.45 5.10 5.98
C GLY A 121 -4.59 4.29 5.02
N GLY A 122 -5.20 3.94 3.88
CA GLY A 122 -4.74 2.87 3.00
C GLY A 122 -4.91 1.50 3.64
N GLY A 123 -4.25 0.48 3.09
CA GLY A 123 -4.22 -0.86 3.66
C GLY A 123 -3.57 -1.89 2.76
N ASP A 124 -3.67 -3.16 3.16
CA ASP A 124 -3.31 -4.30 2.33
C ASP A 124 -4.55 -5.14 1.96
N ASN A 125 -4.32 -6.25 1.25
CA ASN A 125 -5.38 -7.18 0.83
C ASN A 125 -6.10 -7.92 1.98
N LYS A 126 -5.78 -7.62 3.25
CA LYS A 126 -6.36 -8.24 4.46
C LYS A 126 -7.06 -7.20 5.34
N SER A 127 -6.49 -6.02 5.48
CA SER A 127 -6.95 -4.98 6.42
C SER A 127 -6.61 -3.57 5.95
N GLY A 128 -7.58 -2.67 6.08
CA GLY A 128 -7.33 -1.22 6.09
C GLY A 128 -6.51 -0.83 7.33
N ALA A 129 -5.55 0.06 7.17
CA ALA A 129 -4.73 0.56 8.26
C ALA A 129 -5.50 1.62 9.05
N SER A 130 -5.65 1.41 10.36
CA SER A 130 -6.46 2.26 11.23
C SER A 130 -5.64 3.24 12.08
N GLU A 131 -4.33 3.11 12.02
CA GLU A 131 -3.34 4.03 12.56
C GLU A 131 -3.13 5.25 11.64
N THR A 132 -3.18 6.45 12.23
CA THR A 132 -2.58 7.66 11.65
C THR A 132 -1.14 7.74 12.13
N VAL A 133 -0.20 7.74 11.19
CA VAL A 133 1.24 7.73 11.47
C VAL A 133 1.87 9.04 11.03
N VAL A 134 3.02 9.36 11.59
CA VAL A 134 3.83 10.52 11.22
C VAL A 134 5.28 10.12 11.03
N LEU A 135 5.91 10.57 9.95
CA LEU A 135 7.36 10.54 9.74
C LEU A 135 7.92 11.92 10.04
N ASN A 136 8.89 12.02 10.95
CA ASN A 136 9.75 13.19 10.97
C ASN A 136 10.76 13.08 9.81
N MET A 137 10.68 13.98 8.84
CA MET A 137 11.45 13.88 7.59
C MET A 137 12.94 14.19 7.79
N SER A 138 13.28 15.04 8.76
CA SER A 138 14.67 15.33 9.15
C SER A 138 15.38 14.14 9.81
N THR A 139 14.68 13.35 10.65
CA THR A 139 15.30 12.23 11.41
C THR A 139 14.98 10.84 10.85
N LEU A 140 14.01 10.73 9.93
CA LEU A 140 13.47 9.49 9.37
C LEU A 140 12.94 8.51 10.44
N VAL A 141 12.35 9.07 11.51
CA VAL A 141 11.70 8.31 12.60
C VAL A 141 10.18 8.37 12.44
N TRP A 142 9.55 7.20 12.44
CA TRP A 142 8.09 7.02 12.46
C TRP A 142 7.53 7.01 13.88
N SER A 143 6.31 7.53 14.04
CA SER A 143 5.53 7.44 15.28
C SER A 143 4.03 7.32 14.97
N VAL A 144 3.28 6.64 15.84
CA VAL A 144 1.82 6.60 15.78
C VAL A 144 1.24 7.84 16.47
N VAL A 145 0.42 8.60 15.75
CA VAL A 145 -0.26 9.81 16.28
C VAL A 145 -1.54 9.42 17.01
N THR A 146 -2.32 8.52 16.41
CA THR A 146 -3.54 7.96 16.96
C THR A 146 -3.91 6.70 16.19
N SER A 147 -4.64 5.78 16.84
CA SER A 147 -5.24 4.62 16.20
C SER A 147 -6.73 4.62 16.50
N VAL A 148 -7.54 4.26 15.49
CA VAL A 148 -8.99 4.08 15.66
C VAL A 148 -9.36 2.60 15.55
N GLU A 149 -10.34 2.16 16.33
CA GLU A 149 -10.76 0.75 16.36
C GLU A 149 -12.04 0.50 15.54
N GLY A 150 -12.14 -0.71 14.95
CA GLY A 150 -13.29 -1.15 14.15
C GLY A 150 -13.23 -0.77 12.67
N ARG A 151 -14.36 -0.89 11.96
CA ARG A 151 -14.48 -0.47 10.55
C ARG A 151 -14.80 1.03 10.48
N VAL A 152 -13.78 1.85 10.64
CA VAL A 152 -13.85 3.32 10.71
C VAL A 152 -13.49 3.98 9.38
N PRO A 153 -13.96 5.21 9.10
CA PRO A 153 -13.71 5.92 7.83
C PRO A 153 -12.24 6.09 7.48
N LEU A 154 -11.40 6.27 8.51
CA LEU A 154 -9.96 6.49 8.38
C LEU A 154 -9.21 5.23 7.89
N ALA A 155 -9.77 4.03 8.10
CA ALA A 155 -9.21 2.78 7.59
C ALA A 155 -9.75 2.47 6.18
N SER A 156 -9.52 3.42 5.26
CA SER A 156 -10.00 3.37 3.87
C SER A 156 -8.87 3.60 2.87
N GLU A 157 -8.97 2.96 1.71
CA GLU A 157 -8.17 3.29 0.52
C GLU A 157 -8.80 4.46 -0.25
N GLY A 158 -7.99 5.22 -0.99
CA GLY A 158 -8.47 6.34 -1.80
C GLY A 158 -8.99 7.54 -1.00
N LEU A 159 -8.50 7.71 0.24
CA LEU A 159 -8.76 8.91 1.04
C LEU A 159 -8.11 10.14 0.41
N SER A 160 -8.69 11.31 0.66
CA SER A 160 -8.00 12.60 0.53
C SER A 160 -7.61 13.10 1.92
N LEU A 161 -6.42 13.70 2.04
CA LEU A 161 -5.92 14.33 3.26
C LEU A 161 -5.36 15.71 2.92
N VAL A 162 -5.81 16.74 3.62
CA VAL A 162 -5.35 18.12 3.43
C VAL A 162 -5.08 18.79 4.77
N VAL A 163 -4.20 19.79 4.78
CA VAL A 163 -4.00 20.68 5.93
C VAL A 163 -4.95 21.87 5.79
N GLY A 164 -5.64 22.19 6.88
CA GLY A 164 -6.37 23.44 7.05
C GLY A 164 -5.87 24.16 8.30
N SER A 165 -6.38 25.37 8.53
CA SER A 165 -6.19 26.08 9.80
C SER A 165 -7.53 26.52 10.36
N ILE A 166 -7.76 26.29 11.65
CA ILE A 166 -8.90 26.82 12.40
C ILE A 166 -8.34 27.60 13.59
N SER A 167 -8.77 28.85 13.75
CA SER A 167 -8.34 29.75 14.82
C SER A 167 -6.81 29.94 14.94
N GLY A 168 -6.07 29.77 13.84
CA GLY A 168 -4.60 29.88 13.81
C GLY A 168 -3.84 28.61 14.22
N GLU A 169 -4.55 27.49 14.39
CA GLU A 169 -3.95 26.18 14.66
C GLU A 169 -4.11 25.29 13.43
N ASP A 170 -3.04 24.57 13.06
CA ASP A 170 -3.07 23.62 11.96
C ASP A 170 -3.94 22.41 12.32
N ILE A 171 -4.75 21.95 11.36
CA ILE A 171 -5.58 20.76 11.45
C ILE A 171 -5.41 19.90 10.20
N LEU A 172 -5.51 18.58 10.38
CA LEU A 172 -5.57 17.63 9.28
C LEU A 172 -7.04 17.31 9.01
N VAL A 173 -7.46 17.44 7.76
CA VAL A 173 -8.82 17.16 7.31
C VAL A 173 -8.76 16.01 6.31
N SER A 174 -9.38 14.88 6.66
CA SER A 174 -9.47 13.71 5.79
C SER A 174 -10.90 13.41 5.38
N PHE A 175 -11.13 13.10 4.11
CA PHE A 175 -12.45 12.85 3.55
C PHE A 175 -12.40 11.87 2.38
N GLY A 176 -13.56 11.30 2.02
CA GLY A 176 -13.67 10.34 0.94
C GLY A 176 -13.29 8.91 1.38
N GLY A 177 -12.73 8.15 0.44
CA GLY A 177 -12.24 6.79 0.67
C GLY A 177 -13.28 5.68 0.54
N TYR A 178 -12.77 4.45 0.50
CA TYR A 178 -13.53 3.21 0.41
C TYR A 178 -13.01 2.15 1.41
N ASN A 179 -13.91 1.47 2.11
CA ASN A 179 -13.60 0.32 2.98
C ASN A 179 -14.66 -0.81 2.87
N GLY A 180 -15.10 -1.07 1.64
CA GLY A 180 -16.28 -1.90 1.32
C GLY A 180 -17.58 -1.10 1.20
N ARG A 181 -17.54 0.18 1.57
CA ARG A 181 -18.53 1.22 1.25
C ARG A 181 -17.77 2.51 0.94
N TYR A 182 -18.27 3.32 0.00
CA TYR A 182 -17.77 4.68 -0.17
C TYR A 182 -18.14 5.52 1.04
N ASN A 183 -17.24 6.41 1.45
CA ASN A 183 -17.48 7.35 2.53
C ASN A 183 -17.43 8.80 2.04
N ASN A 184 -18.29 9.65 2.62
CA ASN A 184 -18.42 11.08 2.38
C ASN A 184 -18.33 11.91 3.68
N GLU A 185 -18.03 11.26 4.80
CA GLU A 185 -17.75 11.89 6.09
C GLU A 185 -16.42 12.63 6.04
N VAL A 186 -16.35 13.74 6.78
CA VAL A 186 -15.16 14.56 6.94
C VAL A 186 -14.67 14.39 8.37
N ASN A 187 -13.45 13.87 8.52
CA ASN A 187 -12.80 13.67 9.80
C ASN A 187 -11.73 14.74 9.99
N VAL A 188 -11.62 15.28 11.20
CA VAL A 188 -10.65 16.34 11.53
C VAL A 188 -9.79 15.88 12.70
N LEU A 189 -8.47 15.89 12.51
CA LEU A 189 -7.49 15.63 13.55
C LEU A 189 -6.70 16.91 13.80
N LYS A 190 -6.66 17.36 15.06
CA LYS A 190 -5.76 18.44 15.48
C LYS A 190 -4.44 17.82 15.97
N PRO A 191 -3.33 17.93 15.22
CA PRO A 191 -2.04 17.43 15.69
C PRO A 191 -1.60 18.21 16.94
N SER A 192 -1.05 17.48 17.92
CA SER A 192 -0.49 18.05 19.16
C SER A 192 0.84 18.78 18.92
N HIS A 193 1.45 18.61 17.74
CA HIS A 193 2.65 19.32 17.32
C HIS A 193 2.33 20.77 16.95
N LYS A 194 2.79 21.72 17.76
CA LYS A 194 2.77 23.14 17.41
C LYS A 194 3.72 23.39 16.24
N SER A 195 3.18 23.90 15.15
CA SER A 195 3.95 24.30 13.96
C SER A 195 4.95 25.40 14.27
N THR A 196 6.23 25.16 13.97
CA THR A 196 7.35 26.11 14.20
C THR A 196 7.49 27.14 13.09
N LEU A 197 6.40 27.54 12.43
CA LEU A 197 6.37 28.54 11.36
C LEU A 197 6.55 29.98 11.89
N GLN A 198 7.70 30.24 12.52
CA GLN A 198 8.30 31.57 12.59
C GLN A 198 9.74 31.49 12.11
N SER A 199 10.00 32.16 10.98
CA SER A 199 11.27 32.14 10.29
C SER A 199 12.40 32.81 11.09
N LYS A 200 13.57 32.17 11.09
CA LYS A 200 14.86 32.86 11.21
C LYS A 200 15.96 32.05 10.52
N ILE A 201 16.44 32.61 9.41
CA ILE A 201 17.70 32.23 8.77
C ILE A 201 18.83 32.43 9.79
N MET A 202 19.68 31.42 10.00
CA MET A 202 21.04 31.58 10.49
C MET A 202 21.91 30.39 10.08
N GLU A 203 23.17 30.68 9.76
CA GLU A 203 24.11 29.75 9.12
C GLU A 203 24.97 28.95 10.13
N ALA A 204 25.56 27.86 9.63
CA ALA A 204 26.75 27.15 10.16
C ALA A 204 26.54 26.26 11.42
N PRO A 205 27.52 25.39 11.76
CA PRO A 205 27.75 24.16 10.99
C PRO A 205 27.75 22.88 11.86
N VAL A 206 27.71 21.72 11.20
CA VAL A 206 27.69 20.38 11.82
C VAL A 206 28.98 20.07 12.60
N PRO A 207 28.89 19.48 13.80
CA PRO A 207 29.98 18.74 14.43
C PRO A 207 29.74 17.22 14.37
N ASP A 208 30.76 16.49 13.90
CA ASP A 208 30.82 15.02 13.93
C ASP A 208 30.96 14.44 15.35
N SER A 209 30.83 13.10 15.39
CA SER A 209 31.49 12.15 16.31
C SER A 209 30.73 11.58 17.53
N VAL A 210 30.42 10.29 17.36
CA VAL A 210 30.23 9.17 18.30
C VAL A 210 31.03 9.26 19.62
N SER A 211 30.40 8.99 20.78
CA SER A 211 30.81 7.91 21.73
C SER A 211 30.16 7.90 23.14
N ALA A 212 29.63 6.72 23.48
CA ALA A 212 29.76 5.99 24.77
C ALA A 212 29.05 6.39 26.10
N VAL A 213 28.07 5.56 26.46
CA VAL A 213 27.93 4.78 27.74
C VAL A 213 28.05 5.48 29.11
N GLN A 214 27.00 5.38 29.95
CA GLN A 214 27.06 4.65 31.25
C GLN A 214 25.70 4.44 31.95
N ASN A 215 25.54 3.27 32.57
CA ASN A 215 24.38 2.86 33.38
C ASN A 215 24.47 3.41 34.82
N ALA A 216 23.31 3.62 35.45
CA ALA A 216 23.18 3.60 36.91
C ALA A 216 21.89 2.86 37.31
N THR A 217 21.97 2.00 38.32
CA THR A 217 20.94 0.98 38.65
C THR A 217 20.24 1.23 39.98
N ASN A 218 18.90 1.11 39.98
CA ASN A 218 18.04 0.65 41.09
C ASN A 218 17.94 1.55 42.37
N PRO A 219 16.98 1.34 43.29
CA PRO A 219 15.98 0.25 43.37
C PRO A 219 14.49 0.64 43.63
N THR A 220 13.63 -0.37 43.43
CA THR A 220 12.28 -0.65 43.97
C THR A 220 11.43 0.40 44.70
N ARG A 221 10.14 0.41 44.33
CA ARG A 221 9.04 0.43 45.30
C ARG A 221 7.78 -0.23 44.74
N ASP A 222 7.34 -1.31 45.38
CA ASP A 222 6.06 -1.98 45.10
C ASP A 222 4.88 -1.14 45.60
N LEU A 223 3.72 -1.26 44.94
CA LEU A 223 2.40 -1.08 45.53
C LEU A 223 1.34 -1.64 44.57
N GLU A 224 0.79 -2.79 44.92
CA GLU A 224 -0.47 -3.30 44.35
C GLU A 224 -1.65 -2.45 44.85
N SER A 225 -2.66 -2.26 44.00
CA SER A 225 -4.03 -2.01 44.46
C SER A 225 -5.04 -2.40 43.38
N ASP A 226 -5.76 -3.48 43.60
CA ASP A 226 -7.03 -3.76 42.94
C ASP A 226 -8.00 -2.60 43.16
N PHE A 227 -8.91 -2.34 42.21
CA PHE A 227 -10.24 -1.84 42.56
C PHE A 227 -11.35 -2.35 41.64
N GLU A 228 -12.42 -2.76 42.31
CA GLU A 228 -13.52 -3.61 41.89
C GLU A 228 -14.53 -2.99 40.89
N VAL A 229 -15.35 -3.87 40.33
CA VAL A 229 -16.57 -3.55 39.58
C VAL A 229 -17.73 -3.18 40.53
N GLY A 230 -18.43 -2.07 40.25
CA GLY A 230 -19.70 -1.72 40.88
C GLY A 230 -20.12 -0.27 40.55
N GLN A 231 -21.39 0.12 40.47
CA GLN A 231 -22.66 -0.61 40.61
C GLN A 231 -23.74 0.06 39.74
N GLU A 232 -24.68 -0.72 39.20
CA GLU A 232 -25.92 -0.21 38.59
C GLU A 232 -26.97 0.20 39.65
N GLY A 233 -27.95 1.00 39.22
CA GLY A 233 -29.33 0.86 39.71
C GLY A 233 -29.65 1.35 41.14
N LYS A 234 -29.71 2.68 41.35
CA LYS A 234 -30.25 3.23 42.60
C LYS A 234 -31.77 3.43 42.52
N ILE A 235 -32.52 2.34 42.76
CA ILE A 235 -33.97 2.40 43.02
C ILE A 235 -34.20 3.24 44.30
N ARG A 236 -35.18 4.15 44.28
CA ARG A 236 -35.61 4.88 45.48
C ARG A 236 -36.75 4.12 46.15
N GLU A 237 -36.49 3.63 47.35
CA GLU A 237 -37.48 3.04 48.24
C GLU A 237 -38.40 4.14 48.82
N ILE A 238 -39.71 3.91 48.82
CA ILE A 238 -40.69 4.83 49.40
C ILE A 238 -41.02 4.34 50.81
N VAL A 239 -40.59 5.10 51.82
CA VAL A 239 -40.98 4.88 53.22
C VAL A 239 -42.36 5.49 53.44
N MET A 240 -43.35 4.66 53.80
CA MET A 240 -44.63 5.11 54.33
C MET A 240 -44.58 5.14 55.85
N ASP A 241 -44.35 6.32 56.44
CA ASP A 241 -44.63 6.54 57.86
C ASP A 241 -46.12 6.84 58.05
N ASN A 242 -46.75 6.07 58.93
CA ASN A 242 -48.19 6.15 59.19
C ASN A 242 -48.42 6.64 60.62
N THR A 243 -48.82 7.90 60.78
CA THR A 243 -49.19 8.50 62.08
C THR A 243 -50.48 9.30 61.97
N ASP A 244 -51.49 8.90 62.74
CA ASP A 244 -52.78 9.58 62.84
C ASP A 244 -52.66 10.95 63.54
N SER A 245 -53.29 11.99 62.98
CA SER A 245 -54.41 12.71 63.65
C SER A 245 -55.03 13.80 62.76
N GLU A 246 -56.22 14.24 63.15
CA GLU A 246 -57.28 14.91 62.39
C GLU A 246 -57.00 16.30 61.72
N HIS A 247 -57.93 16.64 60.82
CA HIS A 247 -58.46 18.00 60.60
C HIS A 247 -57.76 19.04 59.67
N VAL A 248 -57.66 18.77 58.36
CA VAL A 248 -57.92 19.80 57.30
C VAL A 248 -58.61 19.17 56.07
N LYS A 249 -59.93 19.38 55.93
CA LYS A 249 -60.76 18.78 54.87
C LYS A 249 -60.70 19.47 53.48
N SER A 250 -59.69 20.29 53.22
CA SER A 250 -59.55 21.07 51.97
C SER A 250 -58.16 21.06 51.34
N LYS A 251 -57.20 20.28 51.86
CA LYS A 251 -55.84 20.14 51.28
C LYS A 251 -55.56 18.81 50.60
N GLY A 252 -56.28 17.75 50.98
CA GLY A 252 -56.07 16.40 50.43
C GLY A 252 -56.52 16.25 48.97
N GLU A 253 -57.54 17.02 48.56
CA GLU A 253 -58.05 17.02 47.18
C GLU A 253 -57.05 17.70 46.23
N GLU A 254 -56.59 18.91 46.56
CA GLU A 254 -55.55 19.63 45.78
C GLU A 254 -54.27 18.79 45.59
N THR A 255 -53.79 18.10 46.65
CA THR A 255 -52.60 17.23 46.53
C THR A 255 -52.86 16.01 45.67
N SER A 256 -54.08 15.45 45.70
CA SER A 256 -54.45 14.29 44.89
C SER A 256 -54.59 14.65 43.41
N GLU A 257 -55.19 15.81 43.11
CA GLU A 257 -55.29 16.33 41.75
C GLU A 257 -53.91 16.65 41.17
N LEU A 258 -52.99 17.22 41.96
CA LEU A 258 -51.62 17.50 41.53
C LEU A 258 -50.87 16.21 41.15
N ILE A 259 -50.98 15.14 41.96
CA ILE A 259 -50.38 13.83 41.66
C ILE A 259 -50.99 13.22 40.39
N ILE A 260 -52.32 13.28 40.23
CA ILE A 260 -53.00 12.79 39.03
C ILE A 260 -52.58 13.58 37.77
N ALA A 261 -52.33 14.88 37.88
CA ALA A 261 -51.82 15.71 36.78
C ALA A 261 -50.39 15.31 36.39
N THR A 262 -49.50 15.12 37.37
CA THR A 262 -48.11 14.68 37.14
C THR A 262 -48.07 13.30 36.46
N LEU A 263 -48.82 12.32 36.98
CA LEU A 263 -48.90 10.97 36.40
C LEU A 263 -49.49 10.95 34.99
N LYS A 264 -50.37 11.90 34.63
CA LYS A 264 -50.87 12.06 33.26
C LYS A 264 -49.79 12.60 32.33
N ALA A 265 -49.00 13.57 32.77
CA ALA A 265 -47.89 14.12 31.98
C ALA A 265 -46.80 13.07 31.74
N GLU A 266 -46.38 12.34 32.79
CA GLU A 266 -45.43 11.22 32.67
C GLU A 266 -45.94 10.13 31.72
N LYS A 267 -47.24 9.80 31.80
CA LYS A 267 -47.87 8.85 30.88
C LYS A 267 -47.79 9.33 29.42
N GLU A 268 -48.09 10.60 29.15
CA GLU A 268 -48.07 11.17 27.79
C GLU A 268 -46.64 11.22 27.22
N GLU A 269 -45.63 11.52 28.06
CA GLU A 269 -44.22 11.45 27.71
C GLU A 269 -43.75 10.01 27.41
N LEU A 270 -44.19 9.02 28.20
CA LEU A 270 -43.92 7.60 27.94
C LEU A 270 -44.61 7.09 26.67
N GLU A 271 -45.85 7.49 26.40
CA GLU A 271 -46.56 7.15 25.15
C GLU A 271 -45.87 7.77 23.92
N SER A 272 -45.39 9.00 24.03
CA SER A 272 -44.57 9.67 23.00
C SER A 272 -43.26 8.91 22.74
N SER A 273 -42.53 8.57 23.80
CA SER A 273 -41.26 7.83 23.73
C SER A 273 -41.45 6.45 23.10
N LEU A 274 -42.47 5.70 23.51
CA LEU A 274 -42.84 4.40 22.95
C LEU A 274 -43.16 4.48 21.45
N ASN A 275 -43.79 5.57 20.99
CA ASN A 275 -44.08 5.74 19.56
C ASN A 275 -42.83 6.07 18.73
N LYS A 276 -41.89 6.86 19.29
CA LYS A 276 -40.57 7.10 18.67
C LYS A 276 -39.77 5.81 18.53
N GLU A 277 -39.75 4.98 19.56
CA GLU A 277 -38.99 3.73 19.58
C GLU A 277 -39.60 2.65 18.66
N LYS A 278 -40.94 2.61 18.54
CA LYS A 278 -41.62 1.82 17.49
C LYS A 278 -41.24 2.25 16.07
N LEU A 279 -41.12 3.56 15.82
CA LEU A 279 -40.71 4.08 14.51
C LEU A 279 -39.26 3.68 14.19
N GLN A 280 -38.35 3.80 15.15
CA GLN A 280 -36.96 3.33 15.01
C GLN A 280 -36.88 1.82 14.77
N SER A 281 -37.70 1.02 15.47
CA SER A 281 -37.79 -0.43 15.24
C SER A 281 -38.28 -0.81 13.83
N LEU A 282 -39.17 0.00 13.24
CA LEU A 282 -39.60 -0.17 11.85
C LEU A 282 -38.49 0.20 10.86
N GLN A 283 -37.78 1.32 11.07
CA GLN A 283 -36.65 1.73 10.24
C GLN A 283 -35.53 0.67 10.24
N LEU A 284 -35.15 0.17 11.42
CA LEU A 284 -34.13 -0.88 11.55
C LEU A 284 -34.53 -2.20 10.86
N LYS A 285 -35.82 -2.54 10.83
CA LYS A 285 -36.32 -3.70 10.06
C LYS A 285 -36.23 -3.49 8.55
N GLU A 286 -36.54 -2.29 8.08
CA GLU A 286 -36.39 -1.96 6.67
C GLU A 286 -34.90 -2.01 6.26
N GLU A 287 -34.02 -1.39 7.03
CA GLU A 287 -32.56 -1.44 6.81
C GLU A 287 -32.03 -2.88 6.84
N LEU A 288 -32.49 -3.73 7.77
CA LEU A 288 -32.13 -5.14 7.83
C LEU A 288 -32.53 -5.89 6.56
N THR A 289 -33.78 -5.74 6.08
CA THR A 289 -34.22 -6.41 4.84
C THR A 289 -33.50 -5.88 3.59
N GLN A 290 -33.12 -4.59 3.56
CA GLN A 290 -32.25 -4.04 2.51
C GLN A 290 -30.80 -4.53 2.61
N ALA A 291 -30.30 -4.85 3.80
CA ALA A 291 -28.98 -5.46 3.99
C ALA A 291 -28.99 -6.94 3.56
N GLU A 292 -30.03 -7.69 3.91
CA GLU A 292 -30.23 -9.08 3.49
C GLU A 292 -30.29 -9.21 1.96
N THR A 293 -31.09 -8.38 1.27
CA THR A 293 -31.18 -8.42 -0.21
C THR A 293 -29.82 -8.13 -0.86
N ARG A 294 -29.13 -7.04 -0.48
CA ARG A 294 -27.76 -6.74 -0.95
C ARG A 294 -26.79 -7.90 -0.71
N ASN A 295 -26.86 -8.55 0.46
CA ASN A 295 -26.00 -9.70 0.77
C ASN A 295 -26.30 -10.87 -0.18
N THR A 296 -27.57 -11.18 -0.48
CA THR A 296 -27.91 -12.22 -1.47
C THR A 296 -27.42 -11.91 -2.89
N ASP A 297 -27.35 -10.63 -3.28
CA ASP A 297 -26.84 -10.24 -4.59
C ASP A 297 -25.31 -10.32 -4.66
N LEU A 298 -24.61 -9.86 -3.62
CA LEU A 298 -23.15 -10.04 -3.48
C LEU A 298 -22.75 -11.53 -3.52
N TYR A 299 -23.54 -12.42 -2.91
CA TYR A 299 -23.32 -13.87 -3.00
C TYR A 299 -23.44 -14.41 -4.45
N LYS A 300 -24.36 -13.87 -5.26
CA LYS A 300 -24.50 -14.24 -6.68
C LYS A 300 -23.31 -13.73 -7.51
N GLU A 301 -22.88 -12.49 -7.28
CA GLU A 301 -21.71 -11.90 -7.94
C GLU A 301 -20.43 -12.69 -7.61
N LEU A 302 -20.20 -13.00 -6.34
CA LEU A 302 -19.06 -13.80 -5.88
C LEU A 302 -19.04 -15.18 -6.55
N GLN A 303 -20.21 -15.83 -6.68
CA GLN A 303 -20.30 -17.12 -7.37
C GLN A 303 -20.05 -17.00 -8.89
N SER A 304 -20.46 -15.89 -9.51
CA SER A 304 -20.16 -15.58 -10.92
C SER A 304 -18.64 -15.37 -11.13
N ILE A 305 -18.00 -14.58 -10.28
CA ILE A 305 -16.55 -14.31 -10.31
C ILE A 305 -15.75 -15.61 -10.10
N ARG A 306 -16.18 -16.50 -9.19
CA ARG A 306 -15.58 -17.84 -9.04
C ARG A 306 -15.67 -18.69 -10.31
N GLY A 307 -16.79 -18.61 -11.03
CA GLY A 307 -16.96 -19.27 -12.33
C GLY A 307 -16.00 -18.71 -13.39
N GLN A 308 -15.87 -17.39 -13.47
CA GLN A 308 -14.93 -16.71 -14.38
C GLN A 308 -13.48 -17.06 -14.07
N LEU A 309 -13.10 -17.08 -12.79
CA LEU A 309 -11.76 -17.46 -12.34
C LEU A 309 -11.40 -18.89 -12.74
N ALA A 310 -12.32 -19.85 -12.57
CA ALA A 310 -12.11 -21.24 -12.99
C ALA A 310 -11.94 -21.37 -14.52
N ALA A 311 -12.67 -20.56 -15.30
CA ALA A 311 -12.54 -20.52 -16.76
C ALA A 311 -11.18 -19.95 -17.20
N GLU A 312 -10.73 -18.85 -16.59
CA GLU A 312 -9.41 -18.27 -16.89
C GLU A 312 -8.24 -19.12 -16.38
N GLN A 313 -8.38 -19.81 -15.24
CA GLN A 313 -7.41 -20.85 -14.81
C GLN A 313 -7.28 -21.97 -15.86
N SER A 314 -8.42 -22.46 -16.38
CA SER A 314 -8.43 -23.48 -17.43
C SER A 314 -7.79 -22.98 -18.74
N ARG A 315 -7.97 -21.70 -19.06
CA ARG A 315 -7.35 -21.04 -20.21
C ARG A 315 -5.84 -20.85 -20.04
N CYS A 316 -5.39 -20.44 -18.85
CA CYS A 316 -3.97 -20.26 -18.52
C CYS A 316 -3.23 -21.59 -18.62
N PHE A 317 -3.78 -22.66 -18.03
CA PHE A 317 -3.22 -24.01 -18.15
C PHE A 317 -3.07 -24.47 -19.61
N LYS A 318 -4.06 -24.17 -20.47
CA LYS A 318 -3.96 -24.48 -21.91
C LYS A 318 -2.82 -23.70 -22.59
N LEU A 319 -2.69 -22.40 -22.29
CA LEU A 319 -1.60 -21.58 -22.82
C LEU A 319 -0.21 -22.04 -22.32
N GLU A 320 -0.10 -22.53 -21.08
CA GLU A 320 1.14 -23.13 -20.56
C GLU A 320 1.55 -24.37 -21.34
N VAL A 321 0.59 -25.24 -21.69
CA VAL A 321 0.82 -26.42 -22.55
C VAL A 321 1.25 -25.99 -23.97
N ASP A 322 0.56 -25.03 -24.58
CA ASP A 322 0.90 -24.52 -25.91
C ASP A 322 2.32 -23.89 -25.92
N VAL A 323 2.70 -23.15 -24.87
CA VAL A 323 4.05 -22.58 -24.69
C VAL A 323 5.11 -23.67 -24.49
N ALA A 324 4.80 -24.75 -23.77
CA ALA A 324 5.71 -25.89 -23.61
C ALA A 324 5.96 -26.60 -24.95
N GLU A 325 4.93 -26.82 -25.77
CA GLU A 325 5.07 -27.40 -27.10
C GLU A 325 5.89 -26.51 -28.04
N LEU A 326 5.68 -25.18 -28.01
CA LEU A 326 6.47 -24.23 -28.79
C LEU A 326 7.95 -24.21 -28.36
N ARG A 327 8.24 -24.30 -27.06
CA ARG A 327 9.63 -24.42 -26.56
C ARG A 327 10.30 -25.71 -27.04
N GLN A 328 9.59 -26.84 -27.04
CA GLN A 328 10.11 -28.10 -27.58
C GLN A 328 10.41 -27.99 -29.08
N LYS A 329 9.50 -27.39 -29.86
CA LYS A 329 9.72 -27.15 -31.31
C LYS A 329 10.94 -26.27 -31.55
N LEU A 330 11.12 -25.19 -30.78
CA LEU A 330 12.28 -24.31 -30.87
C LEU A 330 13.60 -25.09 -30.63
N GLN A 331 13.64 -25.92 -29.58
CA GLN A 331 14.81 -26.75 -29.28
C GLN A 331 15.15 -27.72 -30.45
N THR A 332 14.14 -28.33 -31.08
CA THR A 332 14.37 -29.19 -32.26
C THR A 332 14.85 -28.42 -33.50
N MET A 333 14.43 -27.16 -33.66
CA MET A 333 14.89 -26.29 -34.73
C MET A 333 16.38 -25.94 -34.56
N GLU A 334 16.81 -25.62 -33.34
CA GLU A 334 18.22 -25.36 -33.01
C GLU A 334 19.12 -26.58 -33.28
N THR A 335 18.66 -27.80 -33.00
CA THR A 335 19.44 -29.01 -33.31
C THR A 335 19.58 -29.23 -34.82
N LEU A 336 18.49 -29.05 -35.58
CA LEU A 336 18.53 -29.15 -37.05
C LEU A 336 19.43 -28.07 -37.68
N GLN A 337 19.46 -26.86 -37.12
CA GLN A 337 20.35 -25.80 -37.57
C GLN A 337 21.83 -26.16 -37.36
N LYS A 338 22.19 -26.75 -36.22
CA LYS A 338 23.55 -27.24 -35.94
C LYS A 338 23.98 -28.38 -36.88
N GLU A 339 23.06 -29.30 -37.20
CA GLU A 339 23.30 -30.37 -38.19
C GLU A 339 23.50 -29.79 -39.60
N LEU A 340 22.69 -28.80 -39.99
CA LEU A 340 22.82 -28.12 -41.29
C LEU A 340 24.18 -27.42 -41.43
N GLU A 341 24.64 -26.69 -40.40
CA GLU A 341 25.98 -26.09 -40.39
C GLU A 341 27.09 -27.13 -40.53
N LEU A 342 26.97 -28.27 -39.85
CA LEU A 342 27.95 -29.34 -39.90
C LEU A 342 28.01 -29.98 -41.31
N LEU A 343 26.86 -30.23 -41.93
CA LEU A 343 26.76 -30.70 -43.32
C LEU A 343 27.32 -29.68 -44.32
N GLN A 344 27.08 -28.38 -44.12
CA GLN A 344 27.68 -27.32 -44.95
C GLN A 344 29.21 -27.31 -44.84
N ARG A 345 29.77 -27.43 -43.63
CA ARG A 345 31.23 -27.53 -43.42
C ARG A 345 31.82 -28.78 -44.07
N GLN A 346 31.16 -29.94 -43.93
CA GLN A 346 31.58 -31.18 -44.59
C GLN A 346 31.56 -31.08 -46.11
N LYS A 347 30.50 -30.47 -46.67
CA LYS A 347 30.39 -30.23 -48.12
C LYS A 347 31.53 -29.35 -48.63
N ALA A 348 31.78 -28.21 -47.98
CA ALA A 348 32.85 -27.29 -48.37
C ALA A 348 34.24 -27.98 -48.31
N ALA A 349 34.51 -28.75 -47.26
CA ALA A 349 35.75 -29.52 -47.13
C ALA A 349 35.90 -30.58 -48.25
N SER A 350 34.82 -31.28 -48.60
CA SER A 350 34.79 -32.27 -49.68
C SER A 350 35.02 -31.62 -51.07
N GLU A 351 34.34 -30.50 -51.35
CA GLU A 351 34.52 -29.74 -52.59
C GLU A 351 35.97 -29.25 -52.72
N GLN A 352 36.55 -28.70 -51.65
CA GLN A 352 37.93 -28.22 -51.65
C GLN A 352 38.97 -29.36 -51.74
N ALA A 353 38.70 -30.51 -51.11
CA ALA A 353 39.51 -31.72 -51.32
C ALA A 353 39.46 -32.19 -52.79
N SER A 354 38.29 -32.13 -53.44
CA SER A 354 38.13 -32.50 -54.85
C SER A 354 38.90 -31.56 -55.80
N LEU A 355 38.94 -30.26 -55.49
CA LEU A 355 39.70 -29.26 -56.24
C LEU A 355 41.21 -29.51 -56.10
N ASN A 356 41.68 -29.71 -54.86
CA ASN A 356 43.09 -30.04 -54.58
C ASN A 356 43.53 -31.35 -55.27
N ALA A 357 42.66 -32.37 -55.33
CA ALA A 357 42.94 -33.63 -56.02
C ALA A 357 43.07 -33.44 -57.55
N LYS A 358 42.16 -32.67 -58.17
CA LYS A 358 42.24 -32.30 -59.60
C LYS A 358 43.51 -31.51 -59.91
N GLN A 359 43.90 -30.59 -59.03
CA GLN A 359 45.10 -29.78 -59.19
C GLN A 359 46.39 -30.62 -59.09
N ARG A 360 46.43 -31.64 -58.22
CA ARG A 360 47.54 -32.62 -58.15
C ARG A 360 47.65 -33.51 -59.40
N GLN A 361 46.54 -33.88 -60.03
CA GLN A 361 46.58 -34.61 -61.31
C GLN A 361 47.07 -33.75 -62.47
N GLY A 362 46.93 -32.42 -62.39
CA GLY A 362 47.46 -31.48 -63.40
C GLY A 362 48.97 -31.25 -63.40
N SER A 363 49.70 -31.74 -62.39
CA SER A 363 51.16 -31.50 -62.22
C SER A 363 52.01 -32.78 -62.14
N GLY A 364 51.42 -33.96 -62.34
CA GLY A 364 52.08 -35.26 -62.21
C GLY A 364 52.87 -35.69 -63.45
N GLY A 365 53.99 -35.05 -63.74
CA GLY A 365 54.93 -35.49 -64.78
C GLY A 365 55.70 -36.76 -64.38
N VAL A 366 55.70 -37.75 -65.29
CA VAL A 366 56.66 -38.86 -65.50
C VAL A 366 57.48 -39.35 -64.28
N TRP A 367 57.21 -40.58 -63.83
CA TRP A 367 58.23 -41.44 -63.21
C TRP A 367 58.26 -42.80 -63.89
N GLY A 368 59.47 -43.25 -64.23
CA GLY A 368 59.70 -44.39 -65.12
C GLY A 368 59.75 -45.75 -64.41
N TRP A 369 59.49 -46.79 -65.20
CA TRP A 369 59.71 -48.18 -64.81
C TRP A 369 61.20 -48.51 -64.73
N LEU A 370 61.62 -49.27 -63.72
CA LEU A 370 62.81 -50.12 -63.78
C LEU A 370 62.62 -51.33 -62.86
N ALA A 371 62.82 -52.52 -63.40
CA ALA A 371 62.62 -53.80 -62.72
C ALA A 371 63.91 -54.33 -62.08
N GLY A 372 63.78 -55.15 -61.05
CA GLY A 372 64.88 -55.90 -60.42
C GLY A 372 64.33 -56.99 -59.48
N SER A 373 64.61 -58.25 -59.81
CA SER A 373 64.00 -59.45 -59.19
C SER A 373 64.86 -60.02 -58.02
N PRO A 374 64.34 -60.96 -57.20
CA PRO A 374 64.86 -61.33 -55.86
C PRO A 374 65.82 -62.56 -55.93
N PRO A 375 66.34 -63.19 -54.83
CA PRO A 375 65.63 -63.86 -53.69
C PRO A 375 66.27 -63.47 -52.31
N GLN A 376 66.19 -64.15 -51.14
CA GLN A 376 65.59 -65.45 -50.71
C GLN A 376 65.27 -65.46 -49.18
N ASN A 377 64.81 -66.60 -48.66
CA ASN A 377 64.45 -66.92 -47.25
C ASN A 377 65.65 -67.11 -46.29
N ALA A 378 65.40 -66.97 -44.97
CA ALA A 378 65.83 -67.92 -43.94
C ALA A 378 65.05 -67.73 -42.62
N ASP A 379 64.62 -68.85 -42.04
CA ASP A 379 63.70 -69.03 -40.91
C ASP A 379 64.30 -68.85 -39.49
N ASP A 380 63.39 -68.85 -38.50
CA ASP A 380 63.52 -69.27 -37.09
C ASP A 380 64.48 -68.51 -36.12
N ALA A 381 64.20 -68.40 -34.80
CA ALA A 381 63.22 -69.12 -33.95
C ALA A 381 62.57 -68.20 -32.89
#